data_AF-A0A7X3FQ22-F1
#
_entry.id   AF-A0A7X3FQ22-F1
#
_cell.length_a   1.000
_cell.length_b   1.000
_cell.length_c   1.000
_cell.angle_alpha   90.00
_cell.angle_beta   90.00
_cell.angle_gamma   90.00
#
_symmetry.space_group_name_H-M   'P 1'
#
loop_
_entity.id
_entity.type
_entity.pdbx_description
1 polymer ?
#
loop_
_entity_poly.entity_id
_entity_poly.type
_entity_poly.pdbx_seq_one_letter_code
_entity_poly.pdbx_strand_id
1 'polypeptide(L)'
;MRRCFAALLVLTATPAFGNDTAAVLTTGGLEFVSHGQIAMESEELFISREEIRVVYRFRNDSDRDHDLLVAFPMPDIVPDHFSPVAYPMGASDNLFGFETRFEGEPVEAELHEYAFAAGVDRTKLLTKLDIPLVPISQEAIDAVDGLDEAGLAELLHLGLAMPDEYDAGQGWETHHWPAWTYRATYTWEATFPAGETVTVEHRYTPSVGGTTGVSFLSEPYEDGYDPAAEYRRKYCTDENFVAAVRKTLPDPDEPWGAPFTESWISYILTTGGNWAGGGIENFRLVIDKGSTDNLVSFCGEGVTKIGPTTFEMVKENYWPREELNILILERYEAP
;
A
#
# COMPACT_ATOMS: atom_id res chain seq x y z
N MET A 1 -4.66 -51.54 -9.97
CA MET A 1 -4.51 -50.23 -10.65
C MET A 1 -5.64 -49.31 -10.21
N ARG A 2 -5.40 -48.45 -9.21
CA ARG A 2 -6.34 -47.40 -8.79
C ARG A 2 -5.65 -46.08 -9.10
N ARG A 3 -6.17 -45.33 -10.07
CA ARG A 3 -5.65 -44.01 -10.46
C ARG A 3 -6.27 -42.99 -9.51
N CYS A 4 -5.47 -42.42 -8.60
CA CYS A 4 -5.83 -41.21 -7.86
C CYS A 4 -5.54 -40.02 -8.77
N PHE A 5 -6.57 -39.25 -9.12
CA PHE A 5 -6.41 -37.91 -9.68
C PHE A 5 -6.18 -36.95 -8.52
N ALA A 6 -4.98 -36.37 -8.45
CA ALA A 6 -4.72 -35.21 -7.60
C ALA A 6 -5.25 -33.97 -8.32
N ALA A 7 -6.26 -33.32 -7.75
CA ALA A 7 -6.73 -32.02 -8.22
C ALA A 7 -5.76 -30.95 -7.71
N LEU A 8 -5.10 -30.25 -8.64
CA LEU A 8 -4.22 -29.13 -8.36
C LEU A 8 -5.09 -27.91 -8.05
N LEU A 9 -5.13 -27.47 -6.79
CA LEU A 9 -5.71 -26.17 -6.43
C LEU A 9 -4.74 -25.08 -6.90
N VAL A 10 -5.16 -24.28 -7.88
CA VAL A 10 -4.49 -23.04 -8.25
C VAL A 10 -4.93 -21.99 -7.24
N LEU A 11 -4.03 -21.58 -6.33
CA LEU A 11 -4.21 -20.36 -5.55
C LEU A 11 -4.00 -19.17 -6.50
N THR A 12 -5.09 -18.49 -6.86
CA THR A 12 -5.00 -17.17 -7.46
C THR A 12 -4.66 -16.17 -6.36
N ALA A 13 -3.44 -15.64 -6.38
CA ALA A 13 -3.10 -14.48 -5.58
C ALA A 13 -4.02 -13.32 -6.01
N THR A 14 -4.79 -12.77 -5.08
CA THR A 14 -5.57 -11.55 -5.32
C THR A 14 -4.60 -10.37 -5.34
N PRO A 15 -4.48 -9.62 -6.45
CA PRO A 15 -3.67 -8.40 -6.47
C PRO A 15 -4.25 -7.38 -5.49
N ALA A 16 -3.37 -6.59 -4.86
CA ALA A 16 -3.70 -5.36 -4.15
C ALA A 16 -3.41 -4.16 -5.08
N PHE A 17 -4.17 -3.07 -4.98
CA PHE A 17 -4.31 -2.09 -6.08
C PHE A 17 -3.88 -0.66 -5.72
N GLY A 18 -3.18 0.06 -6.62
CA GLY A 18 -2.80 1.46 -6.43
C GLY A 18 -2.06 2.17 -7.58
N ASN A 19 -2.58 2.06 -8.80
CA ASN A 19 -2.41 3.06 -9.88
C ASN A 19 -3.73 3.23 -10.62
N ASP A 20 -3.82 4.33 -11.37
CA ASP A 20 -4.94 4.61 -12.26
C ASP A 20 -5.22 3.42 -13.19
N THR A 21 -6.49 3.07 -13.27
CA THR A 21 -7.01 2.05 -14.15
C THR A 21 -8.41 2.44 -14.59
N ALA A 22 -8.81 2.01 -15.78
CA ALA A 22 -10.22 2.06 -16.15
C ALA A 22 -11.01 1.11 -15.23
N ALA A 23 -12.24 1.47 -14.92
CA ALA A 23 -13.11 0.69 -14.06
C ALA A 23 -14.55 0.64 -14.58
N VAL A 24 -15.31 -0.33 -14.07
CA VAL A 24 -16.76 -0.40 -14.24
C VAL A 24 -17.40 -0.73 -12.90
N LEU A 25 -18.56 -0.14 -12.64
CA LEU A 25 -19.39 -0.53 -11.51
C LEU A 25 -20.26 -1.73 -11.90
N THR A 26 -20.09 -2.85 -11.20
CA THR A 26 -20.91 -4.06 -11.39
C THR A 26 -21.86 -4.27 -10.22
N THR A 27 -22.73 -5.29 -10.33
CA THR A 27 -23.55 -5.73 -9.19
C THR A 27 -22.72 -6.24 -8.00
N GLY A 28 -21.43 -6.54 -8.21
CA GLY A 28 -20.48 -6.99 -7.18
C GLY A 28 -19.60 -5.91 -6.58
N GLY A 29 -19.69 -4.66 -7.07
CA GLY A 29 -18.82 -3.55 -6.66
C GLY A 29 -17.96 -3.02 -7.82
N LEU A 30 -16.96 -2.21 -7.49
CA LEU A 30 -16.01 -1.65 -8.47
C LEU A 30 -15.09 -2.74 -9.02
N GLU A 31 -15.04 -2.88 -10.35
CA GLU A 31 -14.13 -3.79 -11.04
C GLU A 31 -13.18 -3.00 -11.94
N PHE A 32 -11.87 -3.29 -11.85
CA PHE A 32 -10.87 -2.73 -12.76
C PHE A 32 -10.89 -3.46 -14.09
N VAL A 33 -10.92 -2.70 -15.17
CA VAL A 33 -10.97 -3.20 -16.54
C VAL A 33 -9.78 -2.71 -17.34
N SER A 34 -9.31 -3.54 -18.26
CA SER A 34 -8.29 -3.10 -19.21
C SER A 34 -8.92 -2.28 -20.33
N HIS A 35 -8.28 -1.17 -20.73
CA HIS A 35 -8.75 -0.35 -21.85
C HIS A 35 -7.76 -0.37 -23.01
N GLY A 36 -8.15 -1.06 -24.10
CA GLY A 36 -7.24 -1.33 -25.23
C GLY A 36 -6.98 -0.17 -26.20
N GLN A 37 -7.51 1.03 -25.96
CA GLN A 37 -7.35 2.19 -26.86
C GLN A 37 -6.73 3.43 -26.19
N ILE A 38 -6.60 3.43 -24.86
CA ILE A 38 -5.93 4.51 -24.11
C ILE A 38 -4.62 3.94 -23.59
N ALA A 39 -3.49 4.51 -24.02
CA ALA A 39 -2.14 4.09 -23.62
C ALA A 39 -1.59 4.99 -22.51
N MET A 40 -0.82 4.41 -21.59
CA MET A 40 -0.06 5.17 -20.59
C MET A 40 1.27 5.63 -21.21
N GLU A 41 1.30 6.88 -21.70
CA GLU A 41 2.47 7.50 -22.33
C GLU A 41 3.56 7.80 -21.29
N SER A 42 3.18 8.29 -20.11
CA SER A 42 4.12 8.46 -19.02
C SER A 42 3.51 8.37 -17.63
N GLU A 43 4.35 8.01 -16.67
CA GLU A 43 4.08 8.14 -15.24
C GLU A 43 5.30 8.80 -14.58
N GLU A 44 5.08 9.97 -13.98
CA GLU A 44 6.05 10.64 -13.10
C GLU A 44 5.59 10.50 -11.64
N LEU A 45 6.28 9.63 -10.91
CA LEU A 45 5.96 9.26 -9.54
C LEU A 45 6.98 9.88 -8.58
N PHE A 46 6.50 10.66 -7.63
CA PHE A 46 7.26 11.15 -6.50
C PHE A 46 6.74 10.52 -5.21
N ILE A 47 7.64 9.96 -4.41
CA ILE A 47 7.32 9.35 -3.11
C ILE A 47 8.22 9.92 -2.03
N SER A 48 7.62 10.40 -0.96
CA SER A 48 8.28 10.67 0.32
C SER A 48 7.47 10.05 1.46
N ARG A 49 7.98 10.15 2.68
CA ARG A 49 7.21 9.77 3.88
C ARG A 49 5.93 10.60 4.06
N GLU A 50 5.94 11.85 3.60
CA GLU A 50 4.86 12.81 3.89
C GLU A 50 3.82 12.88 2.77
N GLU A 51 4.24 12.64 1.52
CA GLU A 51 3.40 12.85 0.34
C GLU A 51 3.80 11.92 -0.81
N ILE A 52 2.79 11.42 -1.51
CA ILE A 52 2.93 10.82 -2.83
C ILE A 52 2.30 11.79 -3.84
N ARG A 53 3.01 12.03 -4.95
CA ARG A 53 2.50 12.77 -6.10
C ARG A 53 2.71 11.95 -7.35
N VAL A 54 1.70 11.93 -8.23
CA VAL A 54 1.78 11.18 -9.47
C VAL A 54 1.24 12.03 -10.60
N VAL A 55 1.96 12.08 -11.72
CA VAL A 55 1.50 12.70 -12.96
C VAL A 55 1.49 11.66 -14.05
N TYR A 56 0.29 11.34 -14.54
CA TYR A 56 0.10 10.47 -15.69
C TYR A 56 -0.13 11.29 -16.95
N ARG A 57 0.38 10.78 -18.07
CA ARG A 57 -0.04 11.19 -19.41
C ARG A 57 -0.67 10.01 -20.12
N PHE A 58 -1.92 10.17 -20.51
CA PHE A 58 -2.69 9.15 -21.20
C PHE A 58 -2.99 9.60 -22.63
N ARG A 59 -2.66 8.76 -23.61
CA ARG A 59 -2.89 9.05 -25.02
C ARG A 59 -4.01 8.18 -25.56
N ASN A 60 -4.98 8.81 -26.23
CA ASN A 60 -6.03 8.08 -26.95
C ASN A 60 -5.56 7.78 -28.37
N ASP A 61 -5.24 6.52 -28.65
CA ASP A 61 -4.74 6.08 -29.96
C ASP A 61 -5.88 5.80 -30.98
N SER A 62 -7.14 6.11 -30.63
CA SER A 62 -8.30 5.91 -31.50
C SER A 62 -8.78 7.19 -32.20
N ASP A 63 -9.71 7.03 -33.15
CA ASP A 63 -10.36 8.10 -33.91
C ASP A 63 -11.68 8.58 -33.29
N ARG A 64 -11.97 8.20 -32.04
CA ARG A 64 -13.17 8.58 -31.31
C ARG A 64 -12.87 8.96 -29.87
N ASP A 65 -13.76 9.77 -29.31
CA ASP A 65 -13.71 10.12 -27.90
C ASP A 65 -14.09 8.91 -27.04
N HIS A 66 -13.49 8.84 -25.86
CA HIS A 66 -13.70 7.79 -24.87
C HIS A 66 -14.10 8.40 -23.52
N ASP A 67 -15.33 8.16 -23.10
CA ASP A 67 -15.78 8.49 -21.75
C ASP A 67 -15.56 7.27 -20.84
N LEU A 68 -14.74 7.45 -19.80
CA LEU A 68 -14.31 6.38 -18.90
C LEU A 68 -14.49 6.78 -17.44
N LEU A 69 -14.96 5.81 -16.64
CA LEU A 69 -14.80 5.84 -15.20
C LEU A 69 -13.36 5.45 -14.87
N VAL A 70 -12.59 6.42 -14.41
CA VAL A 70 -11.22 6.20 -13.91
C VAL A 70 -11.30 5.87 -12.44
N ALA A 71 -10.47 4.92 -12.00
CA ALA A 71 -10.35 4.53 -10.62
C ALA A 71 -8.88 4.60 -10.15
N PHE A 72 -8.68 5.19 -8.98
CA PHE A 72 -7.43 5.19 -8.25
C PHE A 72 -7.60 4.45 -6.91
N PRO A 73 -7.20 3.17 -6.84
CA PRO A 73 -7.23 2.42 -5.61
C PRO A 73 -6.15 2.90 -4.64
N MET A 74 -6.47 2.87 -3.35
CA MET A 74 -5.52 3.22 -2.28
C MET A 74 -4.87 1.95 -1.74
N PRO A 75 -3.65 2.05 -1.18
CA PRO A 75 -3.03 0.95 -0.44
C PRO A 75 -3.96 0.40 0.65
N ASP A 76 -4.00 -0.94 0.76
CA ASP A 76 -4.73 -1.66 1.80
C ASP A 76 -4.27 -1.19 3.20
N ILE A 77 -5.22 -0.89 4.10
CA ILE A 77 -4.96 -0.69 5.52
C ILE A 77 -5.24 -2.01 6.22
N VAL A 78 -4.18 -2.67 6.68
CA VAL A 78 -4.27 -3.86 7.52
C VAL A 78 -3.94 -3.42 8.95
N PRO A 79 -4.85 -3.55 9.91
CA PRO A 79 -4.57 -3.20 11.29
C PRO A 79 -3.46 -4.10 11.84
N ASP A 80 -2.47 -3.47 12.46
CA ASP A 80 -1.43 -4.13 13.25
C ASP A 80 -1.42 -3.48 14.63
N HIS A 81 -2.12 -4.11 15.57
CA HIS A 81 -2.29 -3.60 16.94
C HIS A 81 -1.05 -3.81 17.81
N PHE A 82 -0.05 -4.54 17.30
CA PHE A 82 1.17 -4.86 18.04
C PHE A 82 2.39 -4.08 17.55
N SER A 83 2.23 -3.29 16.48
CA SER A 83 3.30 -2.51 15.86
C SER A 83 2.93 -1.03 15.73
N PRO A 84 3.88 -0.09 15.92
CA PRO A 84 3.64 1.33 15.74
C PRO A 84 3.54 1.69 14.25
N VAL A 85 2.44 1.33 13.60
CA VAL A 85 2.13 1.73 12.22
C VAL A 85 1.45 3.10 12.23
N ALA A 86 1.98 4.05 11.46
CA ALA A 86 1.34 5.33 11.23
C ALA A 86 0.39 5.24 10.03
N TYR A 87 -0.91 5.23 10.33
CA TYR A 87 -1.94 5.28 9.31
C TYR A 87 -2.28 6.73 8.94
N PRO A 88 -2.78 6.96 7.72
CA PRO A 88 -3.30 8.27 7.36
C PRO A 88 -4.54 8.59 8.21
N MET A 89 -4.53 9.75 8.87
CA MET A 89 -5.55 10.21 9.82
C MET A 89 -6.28 11.46 9.31
N GLY A 90 -6.56 11.50 8.00
CA GLY A 90 -7.36 12.55 7.38
C GLY A 90 -8.83 12.54 7.85
N ALA A 91 -9.68 13.27 7.14
CA ALA A 91 -11.12 13.23 7.40
C ALA A 91 -11.65 11.80 7.16
N SER A 92 -12.76 11.43 7.83
CA SER A 92 -13.32 10.08 7.72
C SER A 92 -13.74 9.72 6.29
N ASP A 93 -14.10 10.71 5.47
CA ASP A 93 -14.47 10.59 4.06
C ASP A 93 -13.31 10.86 3.09
N ASN A 94 -12.11 11.14 3.62
CA ASN A 94 -10.89 11.29 2.84
C ASN A 94 -9.64 11.05 3.71
N LEU A 95 -9.49 9.81 4.20
CA LEU A 95 -8.43 9.44 5.14
C LEU A 95 -7.03 9.81 4.63
N PHE A 96 -6.79 9.60 3.34
CA PHE A 96 -5.50 9.81 2.69
C PHE A 96 -5.27 11.25 2.21
N GLY A 97 -6.25 12.16 2.35
CA GLY A 97 -6.17 13.50 1.77
C GLY A 97 -5.99 13.46 0.25
N PHE A 98 -6.61 12.49 -0.42
CA PHE A 98 -6.53 12.31 -1.87
C PHE A 98 -7.12 13.52 -2.59
N GLU A 99 -6.35 14.01 -3.54
CA GLU A 99 -6.77 15.04 -4.48
C GLU A 99 -6.35 14.63 -5.88
N THR A 100 -7.27 14.82 -6.83
CA THR A 100 -7.04 14.54 -8.25
C THR A 100 -7.34 15.76 -9.12
N ARG A 101 -6.56 15.91 -10.18
CA ARG A 101 -6.79 16.90 -11.24
C ARG A 101 -6.80 16.21 -12.60
N PHE A 102 -7.64 16.70 -13.49
CA PHE A 102 -7.69 16.29 -14.88
C PHE A 102 -7.49 17.53 -15.75
N GLU A 103 -6.46 17.52 -16.61
CA GLU A 103 -6.06 18.68 -17.41
C GLU A 103 -5.82 19.95 -16.56
N GLY A 104 -5.27 19.78 -15.36
CA GLY A 104 -4.96 20.85 -14.40
C GLY A 104 -6.14 21.32 -13.53
N GLU A 105 -7.38 20.94 -13.87
CA GLU A 105 -8.58 21.30 -13.13
C GLU A 105 -8.89 20.25 -12.05
N PRO A 106 -9.23 20.65 -10.80
CA PRO A 106 -9.65 19.71 -9.76
C PRO A 106 -10.88 18.91 -10.18
N VAL A 107 -10.88 17.61 -9.90
CA VAL A 107 -12.04 16.73 -10.12
C VAL A 107 -12.55 16.22 -8.78
N GLU A 108 -13.88 16.21 -8.61
CA GLU A 108 -14.52 15.59 -7.45
C GLU A 108 -14.51 14.07 -7.64
N ALA A 109 -13.85 13.37 -6.73
CA ALA A 109 -13.77 11.91 -6.75
C ALA A 109 -14.72 11.30 -5.72
N GLU A 110 -15.40 10.23 -6.13
CA GLU A 110 -16.26 9.42 -5.27
C GLU A 110 -15.41 8.35 -4.56
N LEU A 111 -15.52 8.28 -3.23
CA LEU A 111 -14.84 7.28 -2.40
C LEU A 111 -15.69 6.00 -2.30
N HIS A 112 -15.08 4.87 -2.65
CA HIS A 112 -15.62 3.52 -2.46
C HIS A 112 -14.80 2.77 -1.41
N GLU A 113 -15.46 2.28 -0.37
CA GLU A 113 -14.81 1.64 0.78
C GLU A 113 -15.25 0.18 0.93
N TYR A 114 -14.31 -0.68 1.32
CA TYR A 114 -14.56 -2.09 1.52
C TYR A 114 -13.81 -2.65 2.72
N ALA A 115 -14.41 -3.62 3.40
CA ALA A 115 -13.78 -4.40 4.47
C ALA A 115 -13.63 -5.86 4.03
N PHE A 116 -12.39 -6.35 3.97
CA PHE A 116 -12.07 -7.71 3.57
C PHE A 116 -11.51 -8.51 4.74
N ALA A 117 -11.98 -9.74 4.91
CA ALA A 117 -11.37 -10.71 5.81
C ALA A 117 -11.30 -12.07 5.13
N ALA A 118 -10.14 -12.73 5.25
CA ALA A 118 -9.83 -13.99 4.57
C ALA A 118 -10.13 -13.95 3.06
N GLY A 119 -9.88 -12.81 2.41
CA GLY A 119 -10.11 -12.61 0.97
C GLY A 119 -11.58 -12.46 0.56
N VAL A 120 -12.51 -12.33 1.51
CA VAL A 120 -13.94 -12.16 1.25
C VAL A 120 -14.37 -10.75 1.65
N ASP A 121 -15.13 -10.08 0.79
CA ASP A 121 -15.78 -8.81 1.12
C ASP A 121 -16.85 -9.01 2.21
N ARG A 122 -16.65 -8.34 3.35
CA ARG A 122 -17.50 -8.34 4.54
C ARG A 122 -18.16 -6.99 4.79
N THR A 123 -18.06 -6.04 3.87
CA THR A 123 -18.58 -4.67 4.01
C THR A 123 -20.04 -4.66 4.46
N LYS A 124 -20.90 -5.41 3.78
CA LYS A 124 -22.34 -5.48 4.10
C LYS A 124 -22.63 -6.01 5.52
N LEU A 125 -21.77 -6.89 6.04
CA LEU A 125 -21.92 -7.39 7.41
C LEU A 125 -21.60 -6.29 8.42
N LEU A 126 -20.45 -5.63 8.27
CA LEU A 126 -20.04 -4.54 9.17
C LEU A 126 -21.05 -3.39 9.14
N THR A 127 -21.50 -2.97 7.95
CA THR A 127 -22.54 -1.94 7.81
C THR A 127 -23.85 -2.35 8.49
N LYS A 128 -24.26 -3.62 8.39
CA LYS A 128 -25.48 -4.11 9.06
C LYS A 128 -25.37 -4.09 10.58
N LEU A 129 -24.15 -4.23 11.11
CA LEU A 129 -23.85 -4.18 12.54
C LEU A 129 -23.52 -2.77 13.03
N ASP A 130 -23.64 -1.75 12.18
CA ASP A 130 -23.25 -0.36 12.45
C ASP A 130 -21.78 -0.22 12.90
N ILE A 131 -20.90 -1.11 12.42
CA ILE A 131 -19.46 -1.08 12.69
C ILE A 131 -18.77 -0.23 11.59
N PRO A 132 -18.02 0.83 11.94
CA PRO A 132 -17.24 1.60 10.98
C PRO A 132 -16.23 0.73 10.22
N LEU A 133 -16.04 1.00 8.93
CA LEU A 133 -15.18 0.18 8.06
C LEU A 133 -13.69 0.40 8.28
N VAL A 134 -13.29 1.50 8.91
CA VAL A 134 -11.88 1.86 9.15
C VAL A 134 -11.42 1.16 10.44
N PRO A 135 -10.67 0.04 10.38
CA PRO A 135 -10.44 -0.84 11.52
C PRO A 135 -9.54 -0.25 12.61
N ILE A 136 -8.83 0.83 12.28
CA ILE A 136 -7.88 1.52 13.16
C ILE A 136 -8.53 2.70 13.90
N SER A 137 -9.79 3.01 13.61
CA SER A 137 -10.50 4.12 14.26
C SER A 137 -10.98 3.69 15.64
N GLN A 138 -11.02 4.64 16.58
CA GLN A 138 -11.51 4.37 17.93
C GLN A 138 -12.97 3.90 17.90
N GLU A 139 -13.77 4.44 16.99
CA GLU A 139 -15.17 4.05 16.81
C GLU A 139 -15.30 2.59 16.37
N ALA A 140 -14.42 2.10 15.48
CA ALA A 140 -14.41 0.69 15.07
C ALA A 140 -13.97 -0.22 16.22
N ILE A 141 -12.94 0.18 16.97
CA ILE A 141 -12.45 -0.55 18.14
C ILE A 141 -13.54 -0.68 19.20
N ASP A 142 -14.14 0.44 19.60
CA ASP A 142 -15.22 0.49 20.60
C ASP A 142 -16.46 -0.32 20.14
N ALA A 143 -16.79 -0.24 18.84
CA ALA A 143 -17.93 -0.99 18.29
C ALA A 143 -17.70 -2.50 18.32
N VAL A 144 -16.49 -2.98 18.02
CA VAL A 144 -16.15 -4.41 18.09
C VAL A 144 -16.10 -4.90 19.53
N ASP A 145 -15.47 -4.15 20.43
CA ASP A 145 -15.34 -4.52 21.85
C ASP A 145 -16.69 -4.49 22.59
N GLY A 146 -17.63 -3.67 22.11
CA GLY A 146 -18.99 -3.54 22.63
C GLY A 146 -20.02 -4.53 22.06
N LEU A 147 -19.63 -5.46 21.17
CA LEU A 147 -20.57 -6.42 20.58
C LEU A 147 -21.14 -7.39 21.62
N ASP A 148 -22.37 -7.84 21.38
CA ASP A 148 -22.93 -8.96 22.15
C ASP A 148 -22.25 -10.30 21.79
N GLU A 149 -22.49 -11.32 22.62
CA GLU A 149 -21.84 -12.63 22.47
C GLU A 149 -22.05 -13.24 21.07
N ALA A 150 -23.23 -13.03 20.48
CA ALA A 150 -23.55 -13.58 19.17
C ALA A 150 -22.81 -12.85 18.03
N GLY A 151 -22.82 -11.52 18.04
CA GLY A 151 -22.10 -10.71 17.06
C GLY A 151 -20.59 -10.92 17.14
N LEU A 152 -20.05 -10.95 18.37
CA LEU A 152 -18.62 -11.20 18.58
C LEU A 152 -18.22 -12.60 18.10
N ALA A 153 -19.01 -13.64 18.41
CA ALA A 153 -18.76 -14.99 17.93
C ALA A 153 -18.77 -15.07 16.39
N GLU A 154 -19.66 -14.33 15.72
CA GLU A 154 -19.67 -14.22 14.26
C GLU A 154 -18.40 -13.55 13.73
N LEU A 155 -17.98 -12.42 14.30
CA LEU A 155 -16.77 -11.72 13.87
C LEU A 155 -15.51 -12.57 14.08
N LEU A 156 -15.36 -13.22 15.24
CA LEU A 156 -14.25 -14.14 15.52
C LEU A 156 -14.22 -15.31 14.51
N HIS A 157 -15.37 -15.90 14.21
CA HIS A 157 -15.47 -17.00 13.24
C HIS A 157 -15.06 -16.58 11.83
N LEU A 158 -15.36 -15.35 11.44
CA LEU A 158 -15.08 -14.80 10.11
C LEU A 158 -13.68 -14.16 10.00
N GLY A 159 -12.91 -14.11 11.10
CA GLY A 159 -11.60 -13.46 11.15
C GLY A 159 -11.68 -11.93 11.09
N LEU A 160 -12.79 -11.35 11.56
CA LEU A 160 -13.04 -9.91 11.62
C LEU A 160 -12.68 -9.30 12.98
N ALA A 161 -12.47 -10.13 14.01
CA ALA A 161 -12.01 -9.69 15.31
C ALA A 161 -10.88 -10.59 15.81
N MET A 162 -10.04 -10.05 16.68
CA MET A 162 -9.00 -10.78 17.38
C MET A 162 -9.06 -10.49 18.89
N PRO A 163 -8.95 -11.51 19.75
CA PRO A 163 -8.90 -11.30 21.20
C PRO A 163 -7.54 -10.73 21.60
N ASP A 164 -7.56 -9.85 22.58
CA ASP A 164 -6.41 -9.31 23.28
C ASP A 164 -6.64 -9.47 24.78
N GLU A 165 -5.85 -10.35 25.40
CA GLU A 165 -5.97 -10.71 26.80
C GLU A 165 -4.76 -10.18 27.56
N TYR A 166 -4.99 -9.32 28.55
CA TYR A 166 -3.93 -8.78 29.38
C TYR A 166 -4.40 -8.55 30.82
N ASP A 167 -3.45 -8.37 31.74
CA ASP A 167 -3.72 -8.02 33.14
C ASP A 167 -3.06 -6.66 33.44
N ALA A 168 -3.89 -5.62 33.52
CA ALA A 168 -3.47 -4.26 33.90
C ALA A 168 -3.38 -4.05 35.42
N GLY A 169 -3.29 -5.13 36.21
CA GLY A 169 -3.21 -5.10 37.67
C GLY A 169 -4.56 -5.19 38.38
N GLN A 170 -5.65 -5.43 37.65
CA GLN A 170 -7.01 -5.63 38.19
C GLN A 170 -7.55 -7.05 37.90
N GLY A 171 -6.69 -7.93 37.38
CA GLY A 171 -7.06 -9.25 36.87
C GLY A 171 -7.06 -9.28 35.35
N TRP A 172 -7.19 -10.49 34.81
CA TRP A 172 -7.28 -10.70 33.36
C TRP A 172 -8.55 -10.05 32.79
N GLU A 173 -8.36 -9.20 31.80
CA GLU A 173 -9.41 -8.68 30.94
C GLU A 173 -9.18 -9.14 29.50
N THR A 174 -10.28 -9.27 28.74
CA THR A 174 -10.28 -9.69 27.35
C THR A 174 -10.98 -8.62 26.54
N HIS A 175 -10.21 -7.94 25.70
CA HIS A 175 -10.70 -6.98 24.71
C HIS A 175 -10.69 -7.61 23.32
N HIS A 176 -11.44 -7.04 22.39
CA HIS A 176 -11.49 -7.50 21.01
C HIS A 176 -11.18 -6.38 20.03
N TRP A 177 -10.16 -6.59 19.21
CA TRP A 177 -9.72 -5.62 18.24
C TRP A 177 -10.20 -5.97 16.83
N PRO A 178 -10.51 -4.97 15.98
CA PRO A 178 -10.76 -5.15 14.55
C PRO A 178 -9.62 -5.90 13.84
N ALA A 179 -9.95 -6.87 12.98
CA ALA A 179 -8.97 -7.71 12.29
C ALA A 179 -9.16 -7.80 10.76
N TRP A 180 -9.89 -6.85 10.14
CA TRP A 180 -10.12 -6.83 8.70
C TRP A 180 -9.20 -5.87 7.96
N THR A 181 -8.97 -6.15 6.69
CA THR A 181 -8.30 -5.24 5.75
C THR A 181 -9.30 -4.21 5.24
N TYR A 182 -9.01 -2.93 5.45
CA TYR A 182 -9.74 -1.83 4.82
C TYR A 182 -9.15 -1.51 3.45
N ARG A 183 -10.03 -1.32 2.46
CA ARG A 183 -9.68 -0.92 1.10
C ARG A 183 -10.48 0.30 0.71
N ALA A 184 -9.81 1.25 0.08
CA ALA A 184 -10.44 2.45 -0.47
C ALA A 184 -10.13 2.55 -1.96
N THR A 185 -11.05 3.11 -2.74
CA THR A 185 -10.81 3.48 -4.13
C THR A 185 -11.56 4.74 -4.47
N TYR A 186 -10.85 5.70 -5.06
CA TYR A 186 -11.45 6.93 -5.57
C TYR A 186 -11.80 6.77 -7.04
N THR A 187 -12.98 7.20 -7.45
CA THR A 187 -13.41 7.14 -8.86
C THR A 187 -13.91 8.48 -9.37
N TRP A 188 -13.67 8.77 -10.63
CA TRP A 188 -14.23 9.95 -11.31
C TRP A 188 -14.42 9.68 -12.80
N GLU A 189 -15.32 10.43 -13.42
CA GLU A 189 -15.56 10.36 -14.87
C GLU A 189 -14.57 11.26 -15.61
N ALA A 190 -14.04 10.77 -16.74
CA ALA A 190 -13.14 11.53 -17.59
C ALA A 190 -13.37 11.22 -19.08
N THR A 191 -13.25 12.25 -19.91
CA THR A 191 -13.30 12.12 -21.37
C THR A 191 -11.87 12.19 -21.93
N PHE A 192 -11.50 11.18 -22.71
CA PHE A 192 -10.24 11.10 -23.45
C PHE A 192 -10.53 11.38 -24.93
N PRO A 193 -10.24 12.59 -25.45
CA PRO A 193 -10.59 12.94 -26.83
C PRO A 193 -9.80 12.15 -27.86
N ALA A 194 -10.37 11.94 -29.04
CA ALA A 194 -9.74 11.19 -30.15
C ALA A 194 -8.36 11.76 -30.53
N GLY A 195 -7.32 10.91 -30.52
CA GLY A 195 -5.98 11.29 -30.96
C GLY A 195 -5.23 12.27 -30.06
N GLU A 196 -5.78 12.62 -28.89
CA GLU A 196 -5.20 13.58 -27.95
C GLU A 196 -4.51 12.88 -26.77
N THR A 197 -3.62 13.62 -26.10
CA THR A 197 -3.04 13.22 -24.81
C THR A 197 -3.60 14.09 -23.70
N VAL A 198 -4.06 13.46 -22.62
CA VAL A 198 -4.55 14.13 -21.41
C VAL A 198 -3.61 13.86 -20.23
N THR A 199 -3.68 14.74 -19.23
CA THR A 199 -2.88 14.72 -18.01
C THR A 199 -3.78 14.47 -16.81
N VAL A 200 -3.36 13.53 -15.97
CA VAL A 200 -4.00 13.25 -14.68
C VAL A 200 -2.97 13.43 -13.59
N GLU A 201 -3.30 14.19 -12.56
CA GLU A 201 -2.39 14.47 -11.44
C GLU A 201 -3.04 14.09 -10.12
N HIS A 202 -2.32 13.33 -9.30
CA HIS A 202 -2.76 12.96 -7.95
C HIS A 202 -1.78 13.45 -6.91
N ARG A 203 -2.31 13.76 -5.72
CA ARG A 203 -1.53 13.88 -4.49
C ARG A 203 -2.29 13.28 -3.31
N TYR A 204 -1.56 12.62 -2.41
CA TYR A 204 -2.12 12.06 -1.18
C TYR A 204 -1.03 11.76 -0.16
N THR A 205 -1.42 11.55 1.09
CA THR A 205 -0.52 11.11 2.17
C THR A 205 -0.41 9.59 2.16
N PRO A 206 0.80 9.01 2.09
CA PRO A 206 0.97 7.56 2.13
C PRO A 206 0.60 6.97 3.49
N SER A 207 0.25 5.67 3.52
CA SER A 207 0.35 4.89 4.75
C SER A 207 1.82 4.54 5.00
N VAL A 208 2.28 4.76 6.23
CA VAL A 208 3.68 4.55 6.62
C VAL A 208 3.72 3.54 7.75
N GLY A 209 4.05 2.30 7.40
CA GLY A 209 4.42 1.28 8.38
C GLY A 209 5.73 1.61 9.06
N GLY A 210 6.01 1.01 10.21
CA GLY A 210 7.30 1.20 10.84
C GLY A 210 7.52 0.33 12.06
N THR A 211 8.77 0.34 12.51
CA THR A 211 9.18 -0.27 13.78
C THR A 211 10.28 0.55 14.43
N THR A 212 10.40 0.41 15.75
CA THR A 212 11.53 0.93 16.50
C THR A 212 12.74 0.01 16.35
N GLY A 213 13.87 0.54 15.90
CA GLY A 213 15.10 -0.23 15.67
C GLY A 213 15.17 -0.88 14.29
N VAL A 214 16.29 -1.54 14.02
CA VAL A 214 16.61 -2.12 12.70
C VAL A 214 16.46 -3.64 12.73
N SER A 215 15.39 -4.16 12.12
CA SER A 215 15.00 -5.57 12.23
C SER A 215 15.89 -6.50 11.42
N PHE A 216 16.39 -6.06 10.26
CA PHE A 216 17.19 -6.92 9.37
C PHE A 216 18.61 -7.19 9.85
N LEU A 217 19.04 -6.61 10.98
CA LEU A 217 20.29 -6.94 11.64
C LEU A 217 20.16 -8.08 12.66
N SER A 218 18.94 -8.47 13.01
CA SER A 218 18.66 -9.56 13.95
C SER A 218 19.05 -10.93 13.39
N GLU A 219 19.33 -11.87 14.29
CA GLU A 219 19.55 -13.27 13.93
C GLU A 219 18.25 -13.94 13.45
N PRO A 220 18.33 -15.00 12.62
CA PRO A 220 17.16 -15.79 12.27
C PRO A 220 16.45 -16.37 13.50
N TYR A 221 15.13 -16.29 13.51
CA TYR A 221 14.29 -16.80 14.58
C TYR A 221 14.12 -18.33 14.50
N GLU A 222 13.79 -18.96 15.64
CA GLU A 222 13.66 -20.42 15.74
C GLU A 222 12.51 -21.00 14.89
N ASP A 223 11.51 -20.17 14.54
CA ASP A 223 10.39 -20.53 13.67
C ASP A 223 10.76 -20.55 12.17
N GLY A 224 12.01 -20.22 11.83
CA GLY A 224 12.53 -20.19 10.47
C GLY A 224 12.41 -18.83 9.78
N TYR A 225 11.90 -17.80 10.46
CA TYR A 225 11.91 -16.44 9.93
C TYR A 225 13.33 -15.84 9.96
N ASP A 226 13.83 -15.40 8.80
CA ASP A 226 15.13 -14.72 8.65
C ASP A 226 14.89 -13.27 8.21
N PRO A 227 15.02 -12.28 9.11
CA PRO A 227 14.82 -10.87 8.79
C PRO A 227 15.72 -10.36 7.68
N ALA A 228 16.99 -10.77 7.67
CA ALA A 228 17.95 -10.32 6.68
C ALA A 228 17.59 -10.84 5.28
N ALA A 229 17.12 -12.08 5.18
CA ALA A 229 16.65 -12.66 3.93
C ALA A 229 15.32 -12.03 3.45
N GLU A 230 14.38 -11.78 4.37
CA GLU A 230 13.10 -11.16 4.06
C GLU A 230 13.30 -9.73 3.52
N TYR A 231 14.07 -8.91 4.23
CA TYR A 231 14.31 -7.52 3.85
C TYR A 231 15.10 -7.42 2.55
N ARG A 232 16.06 -8.33 2.33
CA ARG A 232 16.79 -8.39 1.05
C ARG A 232 15.85 -8.69 -0.11
N ARG A 233 14.89 -9.59 0.08
CA ARG A 233 13.89 -9.91 -0.96
C ARG A 233 12.94 -8.75 -1.19
N LYS A 234 12.44 -8.12 -0.13
CA LYS A 234 11.36 -7.12 -0.20
C LYS A 234 11.86 -5.71 -0.54
N TYR A 235 12.96 -5.27 0.05
CA TYR A 235 13.49 -3.90 -0.06
C TYR A 235 14.84 -3.82 -0.76
N CYS A 236 15.37 -4.95 -1.25
CA CYS A 236 16.68 -5.02 -1.89
C CYS A 236 17.83 -4.45 -1.04
N THR A 237 17.83 -4.74 0.26
CA THR A 237 18.91 -4.36 1.18
C THR A 237 20.23 -5.06 0.83
N ASP A 238 21.01 -4.40 -0.03
CA ASP A 238 22.29 -4.93 -0.52
C ASP A 238 23.38 -4.88 0.55
N GLU A 239 24.53 -5.50 0.26
CA GLU A 239 25.64 -5.56 1.21
C GLU A 239 26.16 -4.15 1.60
N ASN A 240 26.10 -3.19 0.67
CA ASN A 240 26.54 -1.82 0.94
C ASN A 240 25.61 -1.09 1.89
N PHE A 241 24.30 -1.24 1.70
CA PHE A 241 23.26 -0.70 2.56
C PHE A 241 23.39 -1.28 3.97
N VAL A 242 23.46 -2.61 4.10
CA VAL A 242 23.64 -3.28 5.40
C VAL A 242 24.96 -2.84 6.06
N ALA A 243 26.06 -2.73 5.30
CA ALA A 243 27.33 -2.25 5.83
C ALA A 243 27.29 -0.78 6.26
N ALA A 244 26.51 0.08 5.57
CA ALA A 244 26.33 1.47 5.97
C ALA A 244 25.62 1.57 7.32
N VAL A 245 24.63 0.71 7.57
CA VAL A 245 23.88 0.65 8.82
C VAL A 245 24.74 0.07 9.95
N ARG A 246 25.50 -1.01 9.69
CA ARG A 246 26.42 -1.56 10.70
C ARG A 246 27.49 -0.57 11.15
N LYS A 247 27.91 0.37 10.29
CA LYS A 247 28.88 1.43 10.65
C LYS A 247 28.33 2.45 11.64
N THR A 248 27.02 2.52 11.84
CA THR A 248 26.41 3.44 12.81
C THR A 248 26.20 2.80 14.19
N LEU A 249 26.47 1.49 14.33
CA LEU A 249 26.35 0.79 15.61
C LEU A 249 27.38 1.34 16.62
N PRO A 250 26.94 1.73 17.84
CA PRO A 250 27.85 2.05 18.92
C PRO A 250 28.69 0.84 19.36
N ASP A 251 28.05 -0.33 19.42
CA ASP A 251 28.66 -1.63 19.67
C ASP A 251 28.31 -2.59 18.51
N PRO A 252 29.31 -3.12 17.77
CA PRO A 252 29.08 -4.09 16.69
C PRO A 252 28.38 -5.38 17.12
N ASP A 253 28.46 -5.74 18.40
CA ASP A 253 27.85 -6.94 18.97
C ASP A 253 26.39 -6.69 19.45
N GLU A 254 25.89 -5.45 19.32
CA GLU A 254 24.52 -5.06 19.70
C GLU A 254 23.71 -4.55 18.48
N PRO A 255 23.11 -5.45 17.68
CA PRO A 255 22.33 -5.10 16.48
C PRO A 255 21.21 -4.06 16.69
N TRP A 256 20.60 -4.07 17.88
CA TRP A 256 19.52 -3.15 18.27
C TRP A 256 20.01 -1.72 18.57
N GLY A 257 21.33 -1.52 18.67
CA GLY A 257 21.94 -0.21 18.94
C GLY A 257 21.99 0.73 17.73
N ALA A 258 21.51 0.30 16.55
CA ALA A 258 21.50 1.16 15.36
C ALA A 258 20.58 2.36 15.60
N PRO A 259 21.03 3.61 15.39
CA PRO A 259 20.28 4.82 15.69
C PRO A 259 19.25 5.14 14.60
N PHE A 260 18.42 4.16 14.23
CA PHE A 260 17.40 4.28 13.20
C PHE A 260 16.07 3.68 13.63
N THR A 261 14.99 4.33 13.26
CA THR A 261 13.66 3.71 13.14
C THR A 261 13.41 3.35 11.69
N GLU A 262 12.57 2.36 11.45
CA GLU A 262 12.18 1.97 10.09
C GLU A 262 10.86 2.63 9.71
N SER A 263 10.79 3.15 8.49
CA SER A 263 9.58 3.56 7.80
C SER A 263 9.42 2.72 6.54
N TRP A 264 8.25 2.11 6.35
CA TRP A 264 7.92 1.28 5.19
C TRP A 264 6.80 1.91 4.38
N ILE A 265 7.05 2.10 3.09
CA ILE A 265 6.09 2.65 2.14
C ILE A 265 5.92 1.65 1.01
N SER A 266 4.68 1.34 0.67
CA SER A 266 4.35 0.50 -0.49
C SER A 266 3.60 1.34 -1.51
N TYR A 267 3.96 1.19 -2.77
CA TYR A 267 3.27 1.79 -3.89
C TYR A 267 3.02 0.72 -4.94
N ILE A 268 1.78 0.63 -5.41
CA ILE A 268 1.40 -0.38 -6.37
C ILE A 268 1.78 0.14 -7.74
N LEU A 269 2.41 -0.67 -8.59
CA LEU A 269 2.84 -0.35 -9.96
C LEU A 269 2.17 -1.27 -11.00
N THR A 270 1.77 -2.47 -10.60
CA THR A 270 1.35 -3.50 -11.56
C THR A 270 0.08 -3.17 -12.34
N THR A 271 -0.81 -2.35 -11.76
CA THR A 271 -2.05 -1.91 -12.43
C THR A 271 -1.83 -0.96 -13.59
N GLY A 272 -0.64 -0.34 -13.72
CA GLY A 272 -0.27 0.39 -14.94
C GLY A 272 -0.37 -0.48 -16.20
N GLY A 273 -0.31 -1.81 -16.06
CA GLY A 273 -0.52 -2.76 -17.15
C GLY A 273 -1.97 -2.93 -17.64
N ASN A 274 -2.95 -2.25 -17.04
CA ASN A 274 -4.35 -2.31 -17.50
C ASN A 274 -4.62 -1.41 -18.72
N TRP A 275 -3.69 -0.52 -19.07
CA TRP A 275 -3.82 0.36 -20.22
C TRP A 275 -3.33 -0.29 -21.52
N ALA A 276 -3.67 0.32 -22.66
CA ALA A 276 -3.24 -0.17 -23.96
C ALA A 276 -1.71 -0.32 -24.02
N GLY A 277 -1.24 -1.42 -24.64
CA GLY A 277 0.18 -1.76 -24.66
C GLY A 277 0.68 -2.50 -23.42
N GLY A 278 -0.05 -2.45 -22.30
CA GLY A 278 0.20 -3.23 -21.07
C GLY A 278 1.42 -2.79 -20.24
N GLY A 279 2.04 -1.67 -20.59
CA GLY A 279 3.16 -1.10 -19.86
C GLY A 279 3.19 0.41 -19.95
N ILE A 280 4.19 1.00 -19.30
CA ILE A 280 4.39 2.45 -19.20
C ILE A 280 5.48 2.83 -20.20
N GLU A 281 5.15 3.65 -21.21
CA GLU A 281 6.13 4.02 -22.24
C GLU A 281 7.33 4.77 -21.62
N ASN A 282 7.06 5.72 -20.73
CA ASN A 282 8.08 6.50 -20.02
C ASN A 282 7.77 6.53 -18.51
N PHE A 283 8.56 5.84 -17.70
CA PHE A 283 8.39 5.80 -16.25
C PHE A 283 9.54 6.55 -15.56
N ARG A 284 9.18 7.46 -14.66
CA ARG A 284 10.13 8.19 -13.81
C ARG A 284 9.69 8.11 -12.36
N LEU A 285 10.55 7.55 -11.52
CA LEU A 285 10.37 7.49 -10.07
C LEU A 285 11.39 8.42 -9.40
N VAL A 286 10.91 9.24 -8.47
CA VAL A 286 11.73 10.02 -7.53
C VAL A 286 11.35 9.63 -6.11
N ILE A 287 12.32 9.15 -5.33
CA ILE A 287 12.16 8.89 -3.89
C ILE A 287 12.93 9.93 -3.10
N ASP A 288 12.25 10.59 -2.16
CA ASP A 288 12.84 11.49 -1.18
C ASP A 288 12.90 10.84 0.20
N LYS A 289 14.12 10.65 0.73
CA LYS A 289 14.32 10.10 2.07
C LYS A 289 14.19 11.13 3.20
N GLY A 290 13.83 12.37 2.90
CA GLY A 290 13.49 13.44 3.86
C GLY A 290 14.68 14.15 4.50
N SER A 291 15.61 13.40 5.09
CA SER A 291 16.83 13.96 5.72
C SER A 291 18.09 13.41 5.08
N THR A 292 19.19 14.18 5.05
CA THR A 292 20.49 13.70 4.57
C THR A 292 21.07 12.58 5.44
N ASP A 293 20.63 12.48 6.68
CA ASP A 293 21.07 11.46 7.64
C ASP A 293 20.34 10.11 7.52
N ASN A 294 19.18 10.10 6.85
CA ASN A 294 18.41 8.87 6.62
C ASN A 294 19.11 7.95 5.62
N LEU A 295 18.72 6.69 5.59
CA LEU A 295 19.07 5.76 4.51
C LEU A 295 17.80 5.32 3.79
N VAL A 296 17.92 4.91 2.53
CA VAL A 296 16.78 4.41 1.74
C VAL A 296 17.20 3.17 0.95
N SER A 297 16.33 2.16 0.90
CA SER A 297 16.49 0.94 0.12
C SER A 297 15.17 0.58 -0.55
N PHE A 298 15.24 0.23 -1.83
CA PHE A 298 14.11 -0.26 -2.61
C PHE A 298 14.63 -1.06 -3.80
N CYS A 299 13.80 -1.95 -4.34
CA CYS A 299 14.15 -2.72 -5.52
C CYS A 299 14.02 -1.87 -6.78
N GLY A 300 15.17 -1.46 -7.35
CA GLY A 300 15.23 -0.67 -8.58
C GLY A 300 16.61 -0.77 -9.23
N GLU A 301 16.65 -0.67 -10.55
CA GLU A 301 17.89 -0.73 -11.33
C GLU A 301 18.16 0.61 -12.03
N GLY A 302 19.41 1.05 -12.06
CA GLY A 302 19.79 2.33 -12.66
C GLY A 302 19.43 3.54 -11.80
N VAL A 303 19.31 3.34 -10.49
CA VAL A 303 19.02 4.42 -9.54
C VAL A 303 20.19 5.39 -9.47
N THR A 304 19.89 6.69 -9.57
CA THR A 304 20.88 7.76 -9.46
C THR A 304 20.49 8.74 -8.36
N LYS A 305 21.45 9.26 -7.61
CA LYS A 305 21.20 10.32 -6.64
C LYS A 305 21.14 11.67 -7.37
N ILE A 306 20.00 12.35 -7.30
CA ILE A 306 19.74 13.62 -8.03
C ILE A 306 19.70 14.86 -7.11
N GLY A 307 19.70 14.66 -5.80
CA GLY A 307 19.76 15.73 -4.80
C GLY A 307 20.27 15.23 -3.45
N PRO A 308 20.30 16.08 -2.40
CA PRO A 308 20.80 15.69 -1.08
C PRO A 308 20.08 14.47 -0.48
N THR A 309 18.76 14.40 -0.69
CA THR A 309 17.85 13.36 -0.16
C THR A 309 17.10 12.59 -1.24
N THR A 310 17.21 13.00 -2.51
CA THR A 310 16.41 12.46 -3.61
C THR A 310 17.19 11.52 -4.52
N PHE A 311 16.51 10.44 -4.91
CA PHE A 311 17.00 9.38 -5.79
C PHE A 311 16.02 9.18 -6.94
N GLU A 312 16.54 8.99 -8.14
CA GLU A 312 15.77 8.87 -9.37
C GLU A 312 16.00 7.53 -10.05
N MET A 313 14.94 6.93 -10.56
CA MET A 313 14.97 5.81 -11.50
C MET A 313 14.15 6.18 -12.72
N VAL A 314 14.73 6.04 -13.91
CA VAL A 314 14.04 6.24 -15.19
C VAL A 314 14.04 4.94 -15.98
N LYS A 315 12.89 4.58 -16.55
CA LYS A 315 12.70 3.40 -17.40
C LYS A 315 11.91 3.78 -18.64
N GLU A 316 12.25 3.15 -19.76
CA GLU A 316 11.47 3.20 -21.01
C GLU A 316 10.82 1.84 -21.25
N ASN A 317 9.60 1.83 -21.77
CA ASN A 317 8.80 0.62 -22.02
C ASN A 317 8.74 -0.29 -20.79
N TYR A 318 8.45 0.32 -19.65
CA TYR A 318 8.51 -0.33 -18.35
C TYR A 318 7.30 -1.22 -18.12
N TRP A 319 7.56 -2.48 -17.75
CA TRP A 319 6.54 -3.45 -17.37
C TRP A 319 6.71 -3.83 -15.90
N PRO A 320 6.04 -3.15 -14.97
CA PRO A 320 6.12 -3.49 -13.56
C PRO A 320 5.55 -4.90 -13.33
N ARG A 321 6.33 -5.74 -12.65
CA ARG A 321 5.95 -7.13 -12.31
C ARG A 321 5.60 -7.32 -10.84
N GLU A 322 6.01 -6.37 -10.02
CA GLU A 322 5.89 -6.40 -8.57
C GLU A 322 5.63 -4.96 -8.10
N GLU A 323 5.09 -4.85 -6.89
CA GLU A 323 4.85 -3.55 -6.26
C GLU A 323 6.15 -2.95 -5.73
N LEU A 324 6.21 -1.62 -5.72
CA LEU A 324 7.35 -0.90 -5.17
C LEU A 324 7.26 -0.91 -3.65
N ASN A 325 8.28 -1.48 -3.00
CA ASN A 325 8.43 -1.50 -1.56
C ASN A 325 9.67 -0.67 -1.18
N ILE A 326 9.48 0.34 -0.34
CA ILE A 326 10.52 1.29 0.06
C ILE A 326 10.73 1.19 1.56
N LEU A 327 11.99 1.00 1.96
CA LEU A 327 12.47 1.10 3.33
C LEU A 327 13.22 2.42 3.48
N ILE A 328 12.77 3.29 4.38
CA ILE A 328 13.53 4.44 4.84
C ILE A 328 13.97 4.17 6.28
N LEU A 329 15.28 4.25 6.53
CA LEU A 329 15.84 4.25 7.88
C LEU A 329 15.98 5.69 8.33
N GLU A 330 15.16 6.06 9.31
CA GLU A 330 15.09 7.42 9.82
C GLU A 330 16.00 7.56 11.02
N ARG A 331 17.01 8.41 10.88
CA ARG A 331 18.00 8.58 11.92
C ARG A 331 17.39 9.36 13.07
N TYR A 332 17.54 8.83 14.28
CA TYR A 332 17.30 9.60 15.50
C TYR A 332 18.62 9.89 16.20
N GLU A 333 18.65 10.98 16.97
CA GLU A 333 19.75 11.21 17.90
C GLU A 333 19.63 10.20 19.03
N ALA A 334 20.62 9.30 19.14
CA ALA A 334 20.72 8.43 20.30
C ALA A 334 20.85 9.32 21.56
N PRO A 335 20.08 9.02 22.63
CA PRO A 335 20.08 9.83 23.85
C PRO A 335 21.43 9.92 24.55
#